data_AF-A0A0C2F748-F1
#
_entry.id   AF-A0A0C2F748-F1
#
_cell.length_a   1.000
_cell.length_b   1.000
_cell.length_c   1.000
_cell.angle_alpha   90.00
_cell.angle_beta   90.00
_cell.angle_gamma   90.00
#
_symmetry.space_group_name_H-M   'P 1'
#
loop_
_entity.id
_entity.type
_entity.pdbx_description
1 polymer ?
#
loop_
_entity_poly.entity_id
_entity_poly.type
_entity_poly.pdbx_seq_one_letter_code
_entity_poly.pdbx_strand_id
1 'polypeptide(L)' 'MEINEFQKDEAALMDMFIRRKSDLQTGDLIVTDDNLDEENRRFNRYEVQLKYNEGRYTALYLISRQICAK' A
#
# COMPACT_ATOMS: atom_id res chain seq x y z
N MET A 1 2.09 -24.55 2.50
CA MET A 1 2.75 -23.23 2.60
C MET A 1 1.66 -22.24 2.94
N GLU A 2 1.48 -21.93 4.21
CA GLU A 2 0.49 -20.93 4.63
C GLU A 2 0.98 -19.56 4.16
N ILE A 3 0.16 -18.89 3.34
CA ILE A 3 0.42 -17.52 2.94
C ILE A 3 0.18 -16.67 4.19
N ASN A 4 1.26 -16.08 4.70
CA ASN A 4 1.26 -15.23 5.88
C ASN A 4 0.28 -14.06 5.66
N GLU A 5 -0.49 -13.64 6.67
CA GLU A 5 -1.52 -12.59 6.51
C GLU A 5 -0.94 -11.30 5.90
N PHE A 6 0.31 -10.97 6.23
CA PHE A 6 1.09 -9.89 5.62
C PHE A 6 1.15 -9.92 4.09
N GLN A 7 1.31 -11.12 3.50
CA GLN A 7 1.39 -11.27 2.05
C GLN A 7 0.04 -11.07 1.37
N LYS A 8 -1.07 -11.31 2.09
CA LYS A 8 -2.42 -11.06 1.56
C LYS A 8 -2.71 -9.56 1.48
N ASP A 9 -2.30 -8.78 2.50
CA ASP A 9 -2.48 -7.33 2.51
C ASP A 9 -1.67 -6.64 1.43
N GLU A 10 -0.42 -7.07 1.24
CA GLU A 10 0.44 -6.55 0.15
C GLU A 10 -0.12 -6.91 -1.23
N ALA A 11 -0.62 -8.15 -1.40
CA ALA A 11 -1.28 -8.55 -2.64
C ALA A 11 -2.55 -7.73 -2.92
N ALA A 12 -3.33 -7.39 -1.89
CA ALA A 12 -4.50 -6.54 -2.02
C ALA A 12 -4.12 -5.11 -2.45
N LEU A 13 -3.02 -4.55 -1.93
CA LEU A 13 -2.53 -3.23 -2.33
C LEU A 13 -2.08 -3.21 -3.80
N MET A 14 -1.37 -4.25 -4.25
CA MET A 14 -0.97 -4.42 -5.65
C MET A 14 -2.20 -4.59 -6.56
N ASP A 15 -3.22 -5.33 -6.14
CA ASP A 15 -4.41 -5.59 -6.95
C ASP A 15 -5.35 -4.36 -7.02
N MET A 16 -5.53 -3.63 -5.92
CA MET A 16 -6.41 -2.45 -5.88
C MET A 16 -5.83 -1.25 -6.63
N PHE A 17 -4.54 -0.95 -6.46
CA PHE A 17 -3.98 0.31 -6.95
C PHE A 17 -3.22 0.11 -8.27
N ILE A 18 -2.33 -0.87 -8.33
CA ILE A 18 -1.45 -1.07 -9.49
C ILE A 18 -2.21 -1.73 -10.65
N ARG A 19 -3.09 -2.71 -10.38
CA ARG A 19 -3.87 -3.37 -11.44
C ARG A 19 -5.08 -2.58 -11.93
N ARG A 20 -5.75 -1.78 -11.08
CA ARG A 20 -6.92 -0.97 -11.51
C ARG A 20 -6.56 0.31 -12.28
N LYS A 21 -5.30 0.45 -12.71
CA LYS A 21 -4.74 1.57 -13.49
C LYS A 21 -4.69 2.91 -12.74
N SER A 22 -4.70 2.89 -11.41
CA SER A 22 -4.39 4.09 -10.63
C SER A 22 -2.88 4.24 -10.60
N ASP A 23 -2.32 5.16 -11.40
CA ASP A 23 -0.89 5.44 -11.40
C ASP A 23 -0.49 6.10 -10.08
N LEU A 24 -0.03 5.29 -9.13
CA LEU A 24 0.56 5.76 -7.87
C LEU A 24 1.69 6.74 -8.16
N GLN A 25 1.75 7.84 -7.44
CA GLN A 25 2.79 8.85 -7.50
C GLN A 25 3.59 8.87 -6.21
N THR A 26 4.82 9.37 -6.27
CA THR A 26 5.61 9.61 -5.06
C THR A 26 4.87 10.56 -4.13
N GLY A 27 4.82 10.21 -2.84
CA GLY A 27 4.08 10.93 -1.81
C GLY A 27 2.62 10.47 -1.65
N ASP A 28 2.10 9.60 -2.53
CA ASP A 28 0.77 9.04 -2.34
C ASP A 28 0.71 8.22 -1.05
N LEU A 29 -0.36 8.44 -0.30
CA LEU A 29 -0.65 7.76 0.96
C LEU A 29 -1.87 6.86 0.78
N ILE A 30 -1.69 5.59 1.11
CA ILE A 30 -2.76 4.58 1.09
C ILE A 30 -2.98 4.11 2.51
N VAL A 31 -4.23 4.16 2.97
CA VAL A 31 -4.64 3.64 4.27
C VAL A 31 -5.47 2.38 4.06
N THR A 32 -5.13 1.31 4.78
CA THR A 32 -5.87 0.05 4.78
C THR A 32 -6.06 -0.46 6.21
N ASP A 33 -7.01 -1.38 6.37
CA ASP A 33 -7.31 -2.03 7.67
C ASP A 33 -7.57 -1.01 8.79
N ASP A 34 -8.29 0.06 8.46
CA ASP A 34 -8.67 1.10 9.41
C ASP A 34 -9.88 0.63 10.20
N ASN A 35 -9.72 0.50 11.52
CA ASN A 35 -10.80 0.11 12.42
C ASN A 35 -11.82 1.24 12.66
N LEU A 36 -11.56 2.47 12.16
CA LEU A 36 -12.43 3.65 12.28
C LEU A 36 -12.79 4.02 13.73
N ASP A 37 -12.02 3.54 14.70
CA ASP A 37 -12.22 3.84 16.12
C ASP A 37 -11.52 5.17 16.43
N GLU A 38 -12.26 6.20 16.86
CA GLU A 38 -11.67 7.52 17.13
C GLU A 38 -10.79 7.55 18.39
N GLU A 39 -11.06 6.65 19.35
CA GLU A 39 -10.38 6.55 20.63
C GLU A 39 -9.13 5.67 20.55
N ASN A 40 -9.19 4.58 19.77
CA ASN A 40 -8.10 3.62 19.58
C ASN A 40 -7.92 3.28 18.10
N ARG A 41 -7.70 4.31 17.28
CA ARG A 41 -7.57 4.14 15.84
C ARG A 41 -6.34 3.31 15.51
N ARG A 42 -6.54 2.25 14.75
CA ARG A 42 -5.49 1.36 14.24
C ARG A 42 -5.69 1.18 12.76
N PHE A 43 -4.61 1.39 12.02
CA PHE A 43 -4.61 1.26 10.57
C PHE A 43 -3.19 1.01 10.05
N ASN A 44 -3.11 0.49 8.83
CA ASN A 44 -1.87 0.44 8.07
C ASN A 44 -1.80 1.65 7.14
N ARG A 45 -0.63 2.29 7.09
CA ARG A 45 -0.33 3.36 6.14
C ARG A 45 0.80 2.94 5.23
N TYR A 46 0.60 3.08 3.93
CA TYR A 46 1.61 2.86 2.91
C TYR A 46 1.90 4.19 2.23
N GLU A 47 3.19 4.49 2.07
CA GLU A 47 3.65 5.70 1.41
C GLU A 47 4.56 5.33 0.25
N VAL A 48 4.29 5.90 -0.92
CA VAL A 48 5.11 5.72 -2.11
C VAL A 48 6.33 6.63 -2.02
N GLN A 49 7.49 6.04 -1.73
CA GLN A 49 8.75 6.78 -1.58
C GLN A 49 9.42 7.03 -2.93
N LEU A 50 9.30 6.09 -3.86
CA LEU A 50 9.92 6.19 -5.17
C LEU A 50 9.06 5.51 -6.24
N LYS A 51 8.98 6.15 -7.40
CA LYS A 51 8.43 5.59 -8.63
C LYS A 51 9.49 5.69 -9.73
N TYR A 52 9.89 4.56 -10.27
CA TYR A 52 10.77 4.50 -11.44
C TYR A 52 10.06 3.81 -12.59
N ASN A 53 9.84 4.53 -13.69
CA ASN A 53 9.18 3.99 -14.87
C ASN A 53 10.25 3.41 -15.82
N GLU A 54 10.25 2.09 -16.01
CA GLU A 54 11.19 1.38 -16.90
C GLU A 54 10.70 1.28 -18.35
N GLY A 55 9.63 1.99 -18.70
CA GLY A 55 9.09 2.04 -20.06
C GLY A 55 7.57 2.07 -20.09
N ARG A 56 6.97 1.58 -21.18
CA ARG A 56 5.51 1.62 -21.39
C ARG A 56 4.72 0.64 -20.52
N TYR A 57 5.36 -0.38 -19.96
CA TYR A 57 4.65 -1.51 -19.34
C TYR A 57 5.14 -1.85 -17.93
N THR A 58 6.22 -1.24 -17.47
CA THR A 58 6.86 -1.60 -16.20
C THR A 58 7.16 -0.34 -15.41
N ALA A 59 6.79 -0.36 -14.13
CA ALA A 59 7.23 0.61 -13.15
C ALA A 59 7.64 -0.13 -11.88
N LEU A 60 8.72 0.35 -11.26
CA LEU A 60 9.18 -0.09 -9.95
C LEU A 60 8.74 0.94 -8.92
N TYR A 61 8.14 0.44 -7.84
CA TYR A 61 7.70 1.26 -6.71
C TYR A 61 8.45 0.84 -5.46
N LEU A 62 9.00 1.82 -4.74
CA LEU A 62 9.44 1.62 -3.36
C LEU A 62 8.36 2.17 -2.44
N ILE A 63 7.77 1.30 -1.62
CA ILE A 63 6.66 1.66 -0.73
C ILE A 63 7.05 1.30 0.70
N SER A 64 6.91 2.24 1.62
CA SER A 64 7.11 2.01 3.05
C SER A 64 5.77 1.75 3.74
N ARG A 65 5.67 0.64 4.47
CA ARG A 65 4.52 0.35 5.36
C ARG A 65 4.80 0.87 6.76
N GLN A 66 3.78 1.46 7.38
CA GLN A 66 3.76 1.90 8.76
C GLN A 66 2.50 1.36 9.43
N ILE A 67 2.66 0.75 10.60
CA ILE A 67 1.53 0.34 11.46
C ILE A 67 1.26 1.53 12.37
N CYS A 68 0.08 2.12 12.24
CA CYS A 68 -0.33 3.27 13.00
C CYS A 68 -1.30 2.83 14.11
N ALA A 69 -0.98 3.20 15.34
CA ALA A 69 -1.84 3.02 16.51
C ALA A 69 -1.81 4.32 17.32
N LYS A 70 -3.00 4.83 17.66
CA LYS A 70 -3.17 6.03 18.48
C LYS A 70 -3.11 5.69 19.97
#